data_AF-A0A8X6YZS4-F1
#
_entry.id   AF-A0A8X6YZS4-F1
#
_cell.length_a   1.000
_cell.length_b   1.000
_cell.length_c   1.000
_cell.angle_alpha   90.00
_cell.angle_beta   90.00
_cell.angle_gamma   90.00
#
_symmetry.space_group_name_H-M   'P 1'
#
loop_
_entity.id
_entity.type
_entity.pdbx_description
1 polymer ?
#
loop_
_entity_poly.entity_id
_entity_poly.type
_entity_poly.pdbx_seq_one_letter_code
_entity_poly.pdbx_strand_id
1 'polypeptide(L)'
;MNIKKIVTSAICAMLIVGSCQASNKKKGEAVFKEPVTDLTSQSLSKAGILSGFVKTYSPEPNGCIRTMQGLFNEQVIVKEMSDKTDDICVELSPVFYVTNTLNSFKATQSTYWAKKSDIMYTEDLEQKELDCLPEPVSYKNPSSLDADNVVTLSEPWTDVTTNKTYSAGTRFVCPSESVSKIFLPVKLLQYEGDEGSKTKILSSCIAPQNICVKAQDCKKKDLQRSLFVALLKKWTANNQEDVIPYVWGGASYLDRVPQNDFSKKIDLVYDENKISTKIGYWMRSAQKRIAGFDCSMLAARAAQICKIPYFCRTTSTIPETLSLLGKNEEFAPGDFLWIAGHVMMFSDDNSIIAAESYSPGYGAVCRTPIQKRFGGVTNCKDVVKLYREDKPLVFISKNGDKKERPFKIYKLPV
;
A
#
# COMPACT_ATOMS: atom_id res chain seq x y z
N MET A 1 -42.64 11.42 -12.34
CA MET A 1 -42.27 10.14 -11.72
C MET A 1 -40.93 9.72 -12.30
N ASN A 2 -39.82 10.15 -11.69
CA ASN A 2 -38.46 10.02 -12.24
C ASN A 2 -37.66 9.05 -11.36
N ILE A 3 -37.49 7.82 -11.82
CA ILE A 3 -36.66 6.81 -11.16
C ILE A 3 -35.21 7.06 -11.58
N LYS A 4 -34.44 7.76 -10.75
CA LYS A 4 -32.97 7.72 -10.82
C LYS A 4 -32.52 6.32 -10.37
N LYS A 5 -32.21 5.45 -11.34
CA LYS A 5 -31.45 4.22 -11.09
C LYS A 5 -30.07 4.62 -10.56
N ILE A 6 -29.86 4.37 -9.27
CA ILE A 6 -28.52 4.31 -8.68
C ILE A 6 -27.88 3.04 -9.24
N VAL A 7 -26.97 3.21 -10.20
CA VAL A 7 -26.09 2.13 -10.64
C VAL A 7 -25.03 1.98 -9.56
N THR A 8 -25.30 1.08 -8.61
CA THR A 8 -24.26 0.55 -7.73
C THR A 8 -23.45 -0.41 -8.59
N SER A 9 -22.34 0.06 -9.17
CA SER A 9 -21.36 -0.79 -9.86
C SER A 9 -20.70 -1.72 -8.85
N ALA A 10 -21.34 -2.86 -8.58
CA ALA A 10 -20.67 -4.04 -8.10
C ALA A 10 -19.84 -4.58 -9.27
N ILE A 11 -18.52 -4.35 -9.24
CA ILE A 11 -17.59 -5.12 -10.05
C ILE A 11 -17.64 -6.54 -9.47
N CYS A 12 -18.51 -7.37 -10.02
CA CYS A 12 -18.45 -8.81 -9.85
C CYS A 12 -17.15 -9.27 -10.52
N ALA A 13 -16.13 -9.59 -9.71
CA ALA A 13 -15.01 -10.38 -10.18
C ALA A 13 -15.56 -11.74 -10.65
N MET A 14 -15.72 -11.91 -11.97
CA MET A 14 -15.98 -13.21 -12.55
C MET A 14 -14.74 -14.08 -12.37
N LEU A 15 -14.81 -15.02 -11.43
CA LEU A 15 -13.88 -16.13 -11.30
C LEU A 15 -14.08 -17.07 -12.50
N ILE A 16 -13.31 -16.85 -13.57
CA ILE A 16 -13.17 -17.84 -14.65
C ILE A 16 -12.16 -18.88 -14.18
N VAL A 17 -12.66 -20.02 -13.67
CA VAL A 17 -11.85 -21.20 -13.37
C VAL A 17 -11.69 -21.98 -14.68
N GLY A 18 -10.72 -21.58 -15.49
CA GLY A 18 -10.33 -22.33 -16.69
C GLY A 18 -9.34 -23.43 -16.33
N SER A 19 -9.67 -24.68 -16.63
CA SER A 19 -8.77 -25.83 -16.50
C SER A 19 -7.73 -25.82 -17.63
N CYS A 20 -6.57 -25.19 -17.39
CA CYS A 20 -5.41 -25.29 -18.26
C CYS A 20 -4.58 -26.53 -17.91
N GLN A 21 -4.26 -27.35 -18.92
CA GLN A 21 -3.30 -28.44 -18.82
C GLN A 21 -1.92 -27.87 -18.45
N ALA A 22 -1.42 -28.25 -17.27
CA ALA A 22 -0.20 -27.72 -16.71
C ALA A 22 1.02 -28.27 -17.45
N SER A 23 1.71 -27.40 -18.20
CA SER A 23 3.15 -27.59 -18.42
C SER A 23 3.86 -27.57 -17.06
N ASN A 24 4.96 -28.33 -16.89
CA ASN A 24 5.79 -28.40 -15.67
C ASN A 24 6.50 -27.04 -15.41
N LYS A 25 5.73 -25.98 -15.23
CA LYS A 25 6.22 -24.64 -14.91
C LYS A 25 6.52 -24.57 -13.43
N LYS A 26 7.76 -24.17 -13.11
CA LYS A 26 8.32 -24.03 -11.77
C LYS A 26 7.41 -23.22 -10.84
N LYS A 27 6.55 -23.89 -10.08
CA LYS A 27 5.92 -23.27 -8.91
C LYS A 27 6.97 -23.20 -7.81
N GLY A 28 7.06 -22.08 -7.11
CA GLY A 28 8.10 -21.88 -6.12
C GLY A 28 8.02 -20.54 -5.42
N GLU A 29 8.95 -20.34 -4.50
CA GLU A 29 9.16 -19.07 -3.82
C GLU A 29 10.00 -18.13 -4.69
N ALA A 30 9.70 -16.84 -4.58
CA ALA A 30 10.41 -15.80 -5.31
C ALA A 30 10.45 -14.50 -4.48
N VAL A 31 11.25 -13.54 -4.92
CA VAL A 31 11.35 -12.20 -4.33
C VAL A 31 11.25 -11.12 -5.40
N PHE A 32 10.68 -9.96 -5.06
CA PHE A 32 10.77 -8.79 -5.94
C PHE A 32 12.18 -8.20 -5.92
N LYS A 33 12.76 -7.99 -7.11
CA LYS A 33 14.11 -7.43 -7.26
C LYS A 33 14.13 -5.94 -7.62
N GLU A 34 12.98 -5.39 -8.01
CA GLU A 34 12.83 -3.96 -8.25
C GLU A 34 12.48 -3.23 -6.95
N PRO A 35 12.87 -1.94 -6.80
CA PRO A 35 12.50 -1.15 -5.63
C PRO A 35 10.99 -1.13 -5.36
N VAL A 36 10.19 -1.07 -6.43
CA VAL A 36 8.73 -1.10 -6.41
C VAL A 36 8.25 -1.88 -7.64
N THR A 37 7.39 -2.86 -7.42
CA THR A 37 6.73 -3.66 -8.47
C THR A 37 5.24 -3.41 -8.44
N ASP A 38 4.65 -3.02 -9.58
CA ASP A 38 3.20 -2.88 -9.68
C ASP A 38 2.52 -4.25 -9.74
N LEU A 39 1.48 -4.42 -8.94
CA LEU A 39 0.69 -5.65 -8.86
C LEU A 39 -0.75 -5.38 -9.29
N THR A 40 -1.33 -6.29 -10.07
CA THR A 40 -2.65 -6.12 -10.67
C THR A 40 -3.64 -7.22 -10.26
N SER A 41 -4.94 -6.96 -10.41
CA SER A 41 -6.01 -7.95 -10.13
C SER A 41 -6.04 -9.11 -11.13
N GLN A 42 -5.51 -8.89 -12.33
CA GLN A 42 -5.49 -9.83 -13.44
C GLN A 42 -4.24 -9.62 -14.30
N SER A 43 -3.86 -10.63 -15.08
CA SER A 43 -2.80 -10.50 -16.08
C SER A 43 -3.04 -9.30 -17.01
N LEU A 44 -1.97 -8.59 -17.35
CA LEU A 44 -2.01 -7.44 -18.26
C LEU A 44 -2.55 -7.83 -19.63
N SER A 45 -2.26 -9.06 -20.07
CA SER A 45 -2.80 -9.63 -21.31
C SER A 45 -4.32 -9.71 -21.34
N LYS A 46 -4.93 -10.00 -20.19
CA LYS A 46 -6.39 -10.08 -20.02
C LYS A 46 -7.01 -8.72 -19.72
N ALA A 47 -6.21 -7.76 -19.29
CA ALA A 47 -6.66 -6.38 -19.03
C ALA A 47 -6.98 -5.60 -20.30
N GLY A 48 -6.50 -6.08 -21.46
CA GLY A 48 -6.70 -5.45 -22.75
C GLY A 48 -6.35 -3.97 -22.67
N ILE A 49 -7.35 -3.15 -22.91
CA ILE A 49 -7.26 -1.69 -22.93
C ILE A 49 -6.79 -1.06 -21.61
N LEU A 50 -7.10 -1.71 -20.48
CA LEU A 50 -6.79 -1.19 -19.15
C LEU A 50 -5.32 -1.37 -18.77
N SER A 51 -4.56 -2.19 -19.52
CA SER A 51 -3.13 -2.44 -19.27
C SER A 51 -2.28 -1.16 -19.36
N GLY A 52 -2.67 -0.19 -20.21
CA GLY A 52 -1.99 1.11 -20.31
C GLY A 52 -2.11 1.99 -19.06
N PHE A 53 -3.13 1.75 -18.23
CA PHE A 53 -3.46 2.60 -17.09
C PHE A 53 -2.82 2.18 -15.78
N VAL A 54 -2.05 1.08 -15.77
CA VAL A 54 -1.18 0.72 -14.64
C VAL A 54 -0.30 1.91 -14.29
N LYS A 55 0.19 2.67 -15.29
CA LYS A 55 1.03 3.84 -15.09
C LYS A 55 0.24 5.14 -14.85
N THR A 56 -0.88 5.09 -14.14
CA THR A 56 -1.60 6.30 -13.72
C THR A 56 -1.68 6.40 -12.20
N TYR A 57 -1.88 7.63 -11.68
CA TYR A 57 -2.00 7.84 -10.23
C TYR A 57 -3.36 7.40 -9.73
N SER A 58 -4.43 7.85 -10.37
CA SER A 58 -5.79 7.44 -10.00
C SER A 58 -6.68 7.59 -11.21
N PRO A 59 -7.22 6.51 -11.77
CA PRO A 59 -8.27 6.64 -12.76
C PRO A 59 -9.61 6.96 -12.08
N GLU A 60 -10.56 7.40 -12.90
CA GLU A 60 -11.98 7.38 -12.57
C GLU A 60 -12.47 5.93 -12.34
N PRO A 61 -13.66 5.72 -11.74
CA PRO A 61 -14.19 4.39 -11.50
C PRO A 61 -14.07 3.54 -12.78
N ASN A 62 -13.45 2.36 -12.65
CA ASN A 62 -13.20 1.36 -13.71
C ASN A 62 -11.90 1.47 -14.54
N GLY A 63 -10.99 2.41 -14.25
CA GLY A 63 -9.78 2.57 -15.09
C GLY A 63 -8.47 1.94 -14.56
N CYS A 64 -8.37 1.51 -13.30
CA CYS A 64 -7.09 0.98 -12.75
C CYS A 64 -7.18 -0.51 -12.53
N ILE A 65 -6.25 -1.23 -13.11
CA ILE A 65 -6.01 -2.64 -12.77
C ILE A 65 -4.96 -2.79 -11.68
N ARG A 66 -4.20 -1.74 -11.33
CA ARG A 66 -3.28 -1.77 -10.19
C ARG A 66 -4.10 -1.99 -8.92
N THR A 67 -3.73 -3.03 -8.20
CA THR A 67 -4.35 -3.41 -6.92
C THR A 67 -3.37 -3.42 -5.78
N MET A 68 -2.05 -3.36 -6.00
CA MET A 68 -1.05 -3.30 -4.93
C MET A 68 0.31 -2.87 -5.54
N GLN A 69 1.29 -2.59 -4.69
CA GLN A 69 2.70 -2.51 -5.09
C GLN A 69 3.55 -3.38 -4.15
N GLY A 70 4.34 -4.28 -4.72
CA GLY A 70 5.36 -5.04 -4.00
C GLY A 70 6.61 -4.19 -3.80
N LEU A 71 7.33 -4.42 -2.70
CA LEU A 71 8.60 -3.78 -2.41
C LEU A 71 9.77 -4.73 -2.63
N PHE A 72 10.96 -4.16 -2.88
CA PHE A 72 12.20 -4.92 -2.92
C PHE A 72 12.34 -5.91 -1.75
N ASN A 73 12.78 -7.13 -2.06
CA ASN A 73 12.93 -8.26 -1.13
C ASN A 73 11.64 -8.78 -0.48
N GLU A 74 10.45 -8.26 -0.82
CA GLU A 74 9.22 -8.93 -0.39
C GLU A 74 9.13 -10.29 -1.09
N GLN A 75 9.03 -11.35 -0.28
CA GLN A 75 8.93 -12.72 -0.76
C GLN A 75 7.48 -13.05 -1.15
N VAL A 76 7.34 -13.85 -2.20
CA VAL A 76 6.06 -14.27 -2.76
C VAL A 76 6.08 -15.75 -3.14
N ILE A 77 4.90 -16.35 -3.22
CA ILE A 77 4.73 -17.72 -3.74
C ILE A 77 4.11 -17.64 -5.14
N VAL A 78 4.80 -18.16 -6.15
CA VAL A 78 4.28 -18.23 -7.53
C VAL A 78 3.22 -19.32 -7.64
N LYS A 79 1.97 -18.93 -7.92
CA LYS A 79 0.82 -19.83 -8.01
C LYS A 79 0.54 -20.30 -9.44
N GLU A 80 0.70 -19.39 -10.38
CA GLU A 80 0.38 -19.58 -11.80
C GLU A 80 1.35 -18.76 -12.65
N MET A 81 1.64 -19.23 -13.86
CA MET A 81 2.35 -18.46 -14.87
C MET A 81 1.52 -18.42 -16.15
N SER A 82 1.46 -17.27 -16.80
CA SER A 82 0.88 -17.17 -18.14
C SER A 82 1.71 -17.98 -19.15
N ASP A 83 1.02 -18.66 -20.07
CA ASP A 83 1.64 -19.32 -21.23
C ASP A 83 1.95 -18.34 -22.36
N LYS A 84 1.27 -17.18 -22.37
CA LYS A 84 1.28 -16.25 -23.50
C LYS A 84 2.04 -14.96 -23.21
N THR A 85 2.24 -14.63 -21.93
CA THR A 85 2.80 -13.35 -21.52
C THR A 85 3.81 -13.48 -20.40
N ASP A 86 4.57 -12.41 -20.18
CA ASP A 86 5.53 -12.28 -19.08
C ASP A 86 4.84 -12.03 -17.72
N ASP A 87 3.63 -12.55 -17.51
CA ASP A 87 2.86 -12.33 -16.29
C ASP A 87 2.79 -13.61 -15.45
N ILE A 88 2.85 -13.44 -14.13
CA ILE A 88 2.72 -14.51 -13.14
C ILE A 88 1.72 -14.10 -12.07
N CYS A 89 0.99 -15.09 -11.53
CA CYS A 89 0.15 -14.90 -10.35
C CYS A 89 0.96 -15.28 -9.11
N VAL A 90 1.02 -14.38 -8.14
CA VAL A 90 1.81 -14.48 -6.91
C VAL A 90 0.93 -14.32 -5.68
N GLU A 91 1.18 -15.08 -4.61
CA GLU A 91 0.62 -14.84 -3.27
C GLU A 91 1.60 -13.97 -2.46
N LEU A 92 1.11 -12.86 -1.89
CA LEU A 92 1.88 -11.90 -1.10
C LEU A 92 1.26 -11.78 0.30
N SER A 93 1.92 -12.39 1.30
CA SER A 93 1.44 -12.52 2.69
C SER A 93 1.47 -11.25 3.58
N PRO A 94 2.19 -10.16 3.26
CA PRO A 94 2.14 -8.93 4.06
C PRO A 94 0.76 -8.26 4.13
N VAL A 95 -0.17 -8.52 3.22
CA VAL A 95 -1.52 -7.95 3.26
C VAL A 95 -2.54 -8.88 2.61
N PHE A 96 -3.80 -8.81 3.05
CA PHE A 96 -4.89 -9.58 2.47
C PHE A 96 -6.18 -8.77 2.37
N TYR A 97 -7.11 -9.24 1.54
CA TYR A 97 -8.47 -8.74 1.50
C TYR A 97 -9.50 -9.85 1.72
N VAL A 98 -10.62 -9.50 2.33
CA VAL A 98 -11.74 -10.43 2.55
C VAL A 98 -12.77 -10.24 1.45
N THR A 99 -13.11 -11.33 0.77
CA THR A 99 -14.20 -11.37 -0.22
C THR A 99 -15.38 -12.17 0.30
N ASN A 100 -16.59 -11.67 0.07
CA ASN A 100 -17.81 -12.44 0.24
C ASN A 100 -18.01 -13.29 -1.00
N THR A 101 -17.97 -14.62 -0.84
CA THR A 101 -18.31 -15.55 -1.92
C THR A 101 -19.83 -15.75 -1.99
N LEU A 102 -20.33 -16.26 -3.12
CA LEU A 102 -21.76 -16.52 -3.38
C LEU A 102 -22.44 -17.35 -2.27
N ASN A 103 -21.67 -18.14 -1.52
CA ASN A 103 -22.16 -18.99 -0.43
C ASN A 103 -21.99 -18.35 0.97
N SER A 104 -21.79 -17.03 1.06
CA SER A 104 -21.53 -16.30 2.31
C SER A 104 -20.28 -16.72 3.08
N PHE A 105 -19.42 -17.60 2.52
CA PHE A 105 -18.12 -17.89 3.11
C PHE A 105 -17.17 -16.73 2.84
N LYS A 106 -16.57 -16.22 3.90
CA LYS A 106 -15.50 -15.22 3.84
C LYS A 106 -14.23 -15.92 3.42
N ALA A 107 -13.71 -15.55 2.26
CA ALA A 107 -12.43 -16.03 1.78
C ALA A 107 -11.38 -14.92 1.90
N THR A 108 -10.26 -15.25 2.52
CA THR A 108 -9.06 -14.40 2.54
C THR A 108 -8.31 -14.56 1.23
N GLN A 109 -8.08 -13.45 0.53
CA GLN A 109 -7.32 -13.42 -0.71
C GLN A 109 -6.07 -12.55 -0.55
N SER A 110 -4.97 -12.99 -1.16
CA SER A 110 -3.68 -12.31 -1.14
C SER A 110 -2.91 -12.55 -2.44
N THR A 111 -3.63 -12.83 -3.52
CA THR A 111 -3.08 -13.15 -4.84
C THR A 111 -3.15 -11.95 -5.77
N TYR A 112 -2.07 -11.74 -6.52
CA TYR A 112 -1.94 -10.64 -7.45
C TYR A 112 -1.19 -11.10 -8.71
N TRP A 113 -1.32 -10.36 -9.79
CA TRP A 113 -0.51 -10.57 -10.99
C TRP A 113 0.67 -9.60 -11.00
N ALA A 114 1.85 -10.10 -11.33
CA ALA A 114 3.10 -9.35 -11.44
C ALA A 114 3.80 -9.70 -12.76
N LYS A 115 4.74 -8.86 -13.20
CA LYS A 115 5.63 -9.24 -14.29
C LYS A 115 6.66 -10.26 -13.78
N LYS A 116 6.89 -11.31 -14.56
CA LYS A 116 7.93 -12.30 -14.27
C LYS A 116 9.32 -11.67 -14.27
N SER A 117 9.54 -10.70 -15.16
CA SER A 117 10.77 -9.90 -15.20
C SER A 117 11.06 -9.12 -13.92
N ASP A 118 10.09 -8.91 -13.02
CA ASP A 118 10.28 -8.15 -11.76
C ASP A 118 10.63 -9.05 -10.56
N ILE A 119 10.64 -10.38 -10.73
CA ILE A 119 10.94 -11.33 -9.66
C ILE A 119 12.25 -12.10 -9.87
N MET A 120 12.70 -12.77 -8.81
CA MET A 120 13.71 -13.81 -8.84
C MET A 120 13.28 -15.00 -8.00
N TYR A 121 13.44 -16.23 -8.51
CA TYR A 121 13.14 -17.43 -7.76
C TYR A 121 14.22 -17.69 -6.70
N THR A 122 13.80 -18.09 -5.50
CA THR A 122 14.72 -18.37 -4.38
C THR A 122 15.54 -19.64 -4.62
N GLU A 123 15.03 -20.60 -5.37
CA GLU A 123 15.77 -21.80 -5.80
C GLU A 123 16.94 -21.50 -6.75
N ASP A 124 16.91 -20.34 -7.42
CA ASP A 124 18.02 -19.89 -8.25
C ASP A 124 19.11 -19.19 -7.41
N LEU A 125 18.91 -19.04 -6.09
CA LEU A 125 19.83 -18.37 -5.17
C LEU A 125 20.71 -19.36 -4.40
N GLU A 126 21.97 -18.97 -4.19
CA GLU A 126 22.86 -19.68 -3.27
C GLU A 126 22.53 -19.36 -1.80
N GLN A 127 22.92 -20.22 -0.87
CA GLN A 127 22.64 -20.01 0.57
C GLN A 127 23.08 -18.64 1.09
N LYS A 128 24.28 -18.19 0.70
CA LYS A 128 24.81 -16.86 1.08
C LYS A 128 23.93 -15.69 0.61
N GLU A 129 23.17 -15.88 -0.47
CA GLU A 129 22.25 -14.90 -1.05
C GLU A 129 20.89 -14.97 -0.35
N LEU A 130 20.42 -16.17 -0.03
CA LEU A 130 19.26 -16.39 0.82
C LEU A 130 19.44 -15.73 2.20
N ASP A 131 20.64 -15.80 2.78
CA ASP A 131 21.01 -15.15 4.06
C ASP A 131 21.01 -13.60 4.00
N CYS A 132 20.75 -13.02 2.83
CA CYS A 132 20.57 -11.57 2.64
C CYS A 132 19.09 -11.16 2.59
N LEU A 133 18.18 -12.13 2.47
CA LEU A 133 16.74 -11.88 2.41
C LEU A 133 16.18 -11.80 3.84
N PRO A 134 15.41 -10.76 4.19
CA PRO A 134 14.69 -10.73 5.45
C PRO A 134 13.60 -11.81 5.44
N GLU A 135 13.30 -12.40 6.61
CA GLU A 135 12.14 -13.29 6.75
C GLU A 135 10.85 -12.60 6.27
N PRO A 136 9.93 -13.31 5.59
CA PRO A 136 8.75 -12.68 5.00
C PRO A 136 7.76 -12.20 6.07
N VAL A 137 7.19 -11.00 5.90
CA VAL A 137 6.02 -10.58 6.71
C VAL A 137 4.82 -11.43 6.31
N SER A 138 4.12 -11.99 7.29
CA SER A 138 2.94 -12.82 7.03
C SER A 138 1.81 -12.54 8.01
N TYR A 139 0.60 -12.30 7.50
CA TYR A 139 -0.61 -12.25 8.33
C TYR A 139 -0.91 -13.58 9.05
N LYS A 140 -0.35 -14.70 8.55
CA LYS A 140 -0.46 -16.02 9.19
C LYS A 140 0.53 -16.17 10.35
N ASN A 141 1.61 -15.38 10.36
CA ASN A 141 2.63 -15.38 11.40
C ASN A 141 3.04 -13.93 11.76
N PRO A 142 2.24 -13.20 12.56
CA PRO A 142 2.49 -11.78 12.82
C PRO A 142 3.84 -11.46 13.49
N SER A 143 4.44 -12.41 14.23
CA SER A 143 5.76 -12.23 14.86
C SER A 143 6.91 -12.10 13.86
N SER A 144 6.67 -12.42 12.57
CA SER A 144 7.63 -12.16 11.49
C SER A 144 8.01 -10.67 11.32
N LEU A 145 7.22 -9.76 11.91
CA LEU A 145 7.56 -8.34 11.99
C LEU A 145 8.74 -8.07 12.95
N ASP A 146 8.91 -8.89 13.98
CA ASP A 146 9.78 -8.66 15.15
C ASP A 146 11.20 -9.22 14.98
N ALA A 147 11.60 -9.61 13.77
CA ALA A 147 12.94 -10.13 13.51
C ALA A 147 14.05 -9.11 13.90
N ASP A 148 14.88 -9.48 14.87
CA ASP A 148 15.90 -8.61 15.49
C ASP A 148 17.01 -8.19 14.51
N ASN A 149 17.33 -9.03 13.53
CA ASN A 149 18.33 -8.78 12.50
C ASN A 149 17.75 -8.05 11.26
N VAL A 150 16.53 -7.52 11.33
CA VAL A 150 15.89 -6.83 10.22
C VAL A 150 15.61 -5.37 10.57
N VAL A 151 16.02 -4.49 9.66
CA VAL A 151 15.71 -3.06 9.71
C VAL A 151 14.72 -2.71 8.60
N THR A 152 13.80 -1.79 8.90
CA THR A 152 12.80 -1.32 7.94
C THR A 152 12.98 0.17 7.67
N LEU A 153 12.95 0.58 6.40
CA LEU A 153 12.99 2.01 6.06
C LEU A 153 11.70 2.73 6.47
N SER A 154 11.83 3.90 7.10
CA SER A 154 10.74 4.83 7.41
C SER A 154 10.60 5.96 6.39
N GLU A 155 11.64 6.20 5.59
CA GLU A 155 11.68 7.14 4.47
C GLU A 155 12.38 6.47 3.29
N PRO A 156 12.18 6.97 2.06
CA PRO A 156 12.94 6.50 0.91
C PRO A 156 14.45 6.66 1.11
N TRP A 157 15.22 5.74 0.53
CA TRP A 157 16.68 5.76 0.59
C TRP A 157 17.27 5.47 -0.78
N THR A 158 18.06 6.41 -1.30
CA THR A 158 18.88 6.18 -2.49
C THR A 158 20.22 5.60 -2.07
N ASP A 159 20.44 4.35 -2.44
CA ASP A 159 21.72 3.68 -2.26
C ASP A 159 22.71 4.18 -3.33
N VAL A 160 23.88 4.62 -2.88
CA VAL A 160 24.90 5.23 -3.75
C VAL A 160 25.55 4.22 -4.69
N THR A 161 25.59 2.94 -4.30
CA THR A 161 26.23 1.87 -5.07
C THR A 161 25.36 1.47 -6.27
N THR A 162 24.06 1.23 -6.02
CA THR A 162 23.11 0.82 -7.06
C THR A 162 22.48 1.98 -7.81
N ASN A 163 22.58 3.21 -7.27
CA ASN A 163 21.82 4.37 -7.71
C ASN A 163 20.30 4.10 -7.79
N LYS A 164 19.80 3.20 -6.93
CA LYS A 164 18.38 2.88 -6.79
C LYS A 164 17.82 3.53 -5.52
N THR A 165 16.65 4.15 -5.66
CA THR A 165 15.86 4.60 -4.51
C THR A 165 14.93 3.47 -4.07
N TYR A 166 15.10 3.02 -2.83
CA TYR A 166 14.23 2.05 -2.16
C TYR A 166 13.11 2.74 -1.41
N SER A 167 11.93 2.12 -1.41
CA SER A 167 10.74 2.70 -0.80
C SER A 167 10.79 2.66 0.73
N ALA A 168 10.12 3.61 1.38
CA ALA A 168 9.73 3.42 2.77
C ALA A 168 8.96 2.08 2.92
N GLY A 169 9.28 1.33 3.96
CA GLY A 169 8.76 -0.02 4.22
C GLY A 169 9.64 -1.15 3.70
N THR A 170 10.64 -0.89 2.84
CA THR A 170 11.59 -1.92 2.41
C THR A 170 12.39 -2.43 3.62
N ARG A 171 12.59 -3.74 3.67
CA ARG A 171 13.27 -4.45 4.77
C ARG A 171 14.63 -4.97 4.32
N PHE A 172 15.62 -4.87 5.19
CA PHE A 172 16.96 -5.37 4.95
C PHE A 172 17.48 -6.17 6.14
N VAL A 173 18.29 -7.19 5.85
CA VAL A 173 19.08 -7.88 6.89
C VAL A 173 20.22 -6.96 7.33
N CYS A 174 20.35 -6.79 8.64
CA CYS A 174 21.38 -6.01 9.33
C CYS A 174 22.21 -6.98 10.19
N PRO A 175 23.34 -7.48 9.69
CA PRO A 175 24.06 -8.62 10.28
C PRO A 175 24.82 -8.30 11.57
N SER A 176 25.07 -7.03 11.85
CA SER A 176 25.84 -6.61 13.02
C SER A 176 25.21 -5.39 13.69
N GLU A 177 25.69 -5.09 14.89
CA GLU A 177 25.49 -3.79 15.50
C GLU A 177 26.06 -2.67 14.62
N SER A 178 25.59 -1.45 14.87
CA SER A 178 25.85 -0.24 14.07
C SER A 178 27.35 -0.05 13.77
N VAL A 179 27.72 0.15 12.50
CA VAL A 179 29.11 0.52 12.13
C VAL A 179 29.48 1.88 12.74
N SER A 180 28.50 2.78 12.86
CA SER A 180 28.60 4.06 13.55
C SER A 180 27.25 4.45 14.15
N LYS A 181 27.20 5.53 14.94
CA LYS A 181 25.92 6.09 15.44
C LYS A 181 25.01 6.66 14.34
N ILE A 182 25.50 6.75 13.10
CA ILE A 182 24.82 7.41 11.98
C ILE A 182 24.41 6.42 10.90
N PHE A 183 25.12 5.30 10.75
CA PHE A 183 24.94 4.36 9.65
C PHE A 183 24.80 2.92 10.13
N LEU A 184 23.94 2.17 9.45
CA LEU A 184 23.69 0.75 9.65
C LEU A 184 24.20 -0.05 8.45
N PRO A 185 24.92 -1.17 8.69
CA PRO A 185 25.26 -2.08 7.62
C PRO A 185 24.02 -2.86 7.21
N VAL A 186 23.68 -2.83 5.92
CA VAL A 186 22.56 -3.59 5.36
C VAL A 186 23.06 -4.48 4.23
N LYS A 187 22.54 -5.71 4.16
CA LYS A 187 22.82 -6.61 3.04
C LYS A 187 21.89 -6.29 1.88
N LEU A 188 22.48 -6.09 0.70
CA LEU A 188 21.78 -5.90 -0.57
C LEU A 188 22.21 -6.97 -1.55
N LEU A 189 21.22 -7.68 -2.08
CA LEU A 189 21.38 -8.60 -3.19
C LEU A 189 21.17 -7.83 -4.49
N GLN A 190 22.26 -7.51 -5.17
CA GLN A 190 22.26 -6.76 -6.43
C GLN A 190 22.34 -7.70 -7.63
N TYR A 191 21.79 -7.24 -8.74
CA TYR A 191 21.83 -7.93 -10.02
C TYR A 191 22.34 -6.95 -11.06
N GLU A 192 23.58 -7.18 -11.52
CA GLU A 192 24.19 -6.43 -12.61
C GLU A 192 24.17 -7.25 -13.89
N GLY A 193 23.81 -6.61 -15.01
CA GLY A 193 23.91 -7.17 -16.36
C GLY A 193 22.61 -7.10 -17.16
N ASP A 194 22.78 -7.04 -18.48
CA ASP A 194 21.71 -7.23 -19.46
C ASP A 194 21.16 -8.66 -19.38
N GLU A 195 19.95 -8.88 -19.89
CA GLU A 195 19.07 -10.05 -19.65
C GLU A 195 19.68 -11.47 -19.82
N GLY A 196 20.93 -11.62 -20.27
CA GLY A 196 21.65 -12.90 -20.42
C GLY A 196 22.89 -13.12 -19.54
N SER A 197 23.43 -12.11 -18.84
CA SER A 197 24.66 -12.22 -18.04
C SER A 197 24.48 -11.57 -16.65
N LYS A 198 23.61 -12.16 -15.84
CA LYS A 198 23.33 -11.66 -14.49
C LYS A 198 24.48 -12.03 -13.55
N THR A 199 25.39 -11.09 -13.32
CA THR A 199 26.33 -11.20 -12.22
C THR A 199 25.59 -10.80 -10.95
N LYS A 200 25.56 -11.71 -9.98
CA LYS A 200 24.98 -11.44 -8.66
C LYS A 200 26.05 -10.83 -7.78
N ILE A 201 25.79 -9.64 -7.25
CA ILE A 201 26.72 -8.94 -6.38
C ILE A 201 26.09 -8.86 -4.99
N LEU A 202 26.76 -9.52 -4.04
CA LEU A 202 26.51 -9.32 -2.63
C LEU A 202 27.22 -8.05 -2.20
N SER A 203 26.44 -7.02 -1.91
CA SER A 203 26.95 -5.75 -1.42
C SER A 203 26.53 -5.55 0.03
N SER A 204 27.50 -5.15 0.85
CA SER A 204 27.20 -4.55 2.15
C SER A 204 27.15 -3.05 1.95
N CYS A 205 25.95 -2.47 2.08
CA CYS A 205 25.73 -1.04 1.97
C CYS A 205 25.49 -0.41 3.32
N ILE A 206 25.55 0.92 3.38
CA ILE A 206 25.34 1.70 4.61
C ILE A 206 24.06 2.54 4.49
N ALA A 207 23.03 2.16 5.24
CA ALA A 207 21.78 2.91 5.33
C ALA A 207 21.86 3.93 6.49
N PRO A 208 21.34 5.16 6.34
CA PRO A 208 21.29 6.12 7.44
C PRO A 208 20.37 5.62 8.57
N GLN A 209 20.88 5.58 9.80
CA GLN A 209 20.17 5.05 10.95
C GLN A 209 18.88 5.85 11.27
N ASN A 210 18.89 7.16 11.03
CA ASN A 210 17.76 8.05 11.31
C ASN A 210 16.53 7.82 10.42
N ILE A 211 16.66 7.03 9.35
CA ILE A 211 15.54 6.61 8.50
C ILE A 211 15.23 5.12 8.64
N CYS A 212 15.88 4.39 9.54
CA CYS A 212 15.61 2.98 9.80
C CYS A 212 14.86 2.80 11.12
N VAL A 213 13.92 1.86 11.14
CA VAL A 213 13.23 1.38 12.34
C VAL A 213 13.63 -0.06 12.58
N LYS A 214 14.04 -0.37 13.80
CA LYS A 214 14.48 -1.70 14.23
C LYS A 214 13.44 -2.33 15.17
N ALA A 215 13.50 -3.65 15.35
CA ALA A 215 12.58 -4.35 16.26
C ALA A 215 12.67 -3.82 17.70
N GLN A 216 13.88 -3.50 18.17
CA GLN A 216 14.10 -2.94 19.51
C GLN A 216 13.40 -1.60 19.75
N ASP A 217 13.21 -0.80 18.70
CA ASP A 217 12.53 0.50 18.79
C ASP A 217 11.03 0.32 19.05
N CYS A 218 10.51 -0.90 18.90
CA CYS A 218 9.09 -1.23 18.91
C CYS A 218 8.73 -2.27 19.99
N LYS A 219 9.57 -2.49 21.02
CA LYS A 219 9.36 -3.53 22.05
C LYS A 219 8.10 -3.33 22.93
N LYS A 220 7.60 -2.10 23.04
CA LYS A 220 6.44 -1.76 23.87
C LYS A 220 5.30 -1.26 22.99
N LYS A 221 4.08 -1.71 23.26
CA LYS A 221 2.86 -1.33 22.53
C LYS A 221 2.63 0.17 22.45
N ASP A 222 2.86 0.90 23.55
CA ASP A 222 2.72 2.36 23.58
C ASP A 222 3.75 3.07 22.69
N LEU A 223 4.96 2.50 22.60
CA LEU A 223 6.02 3.01 21.75
C LEU A 223 5.70 2.72 20.27
N GLN A 224 5.19 1.54 19.93
CA GLN A 224 4.70 1.22 18.59
C GLN A 224 3.63 2.21 18.14
N ARG A 225 2.63 2.49 18.99
CA ARG A 225 1.57 3.47 18.70
C ARG A 225 2.13 4.87 18.51
N SER A 226 3.04 5.29 19.39
CA SER A 226 3.65 6.63 19.32
C SER A 226 4.48 6.79 18.05
N LEU A 227 5.27 5.78 17.68
CA LEU A 227 6.05 5.74 16.44
C LEU A 227 5.15 5.74 15.21
N PHE A 228 4.04 4.99 15.23
CA PHE A 228 3.05 4.98 14.15
C PHE A 228 2.46 6.36 13.87
N VAL A 229 2.02 7.06 14.93
CA VAL A 229 1.47 8.41 14.80
C VAL A 229 2.55 9.42 14.37
N ALA A 230 3.77 9.32 14.93
CA ALA A 230 4.89 10.17 14.57
C ALA A 230 5.30 10.00 13.09
N LEU A 231 5.34 8.76 12.60
CA LEU A 231 5.66 8.43 11.21
C LEU A 231 4.60 9.00 10.25
N LEU A 232 3.32 8.79 10.54
CA LEU A 232 2.23 9.36 9.75
C LEU A 232 2.32 10.90 9.70
N LYS A 233 2.63 11.55 10.84
CA LYS A 233 2.84 13.00 10.90
C LYS A 233 4.02 13.41 10.02
N LYS A 234 5.16 12.72 10.11
CA LYS A 234 6.36 12.98 9.29
C LYS A 234 6.05 12.89 7.78
N TRP A 235 5.27 11.90 7.37
CA TRP A 235 4.84 11.75 5.98
C TRP A 235 3.96 12.92 5.49
N THR A 236 3.30 13.64 6.40
CA THR A 236 2.51 14.85 6.09
C THR A 236 3.23 16.19 6.33
N ALA A 237 4.45 16.19 6.89
CA ALA A 237 5.04 17.38 7.53
C ALA A 237 5.71 18.41 6.59
N ASN A 238 6.06 18.05 5.35
CA ASN A 238 6.81 18.97 4.47
C ASN A 238 5.89 20.05 3.86
N ASN A 239 5.99 21.27 4.40
CA ASN A 239 5.67 22.61 3.85
C ASN A 239 4.47 22.84 2.89
N GLN A 240 3.50 21.92 2.76
CA GLN A 240 2.44 21.97 1.74
C GLN A 240 2.91 22.05 0.28
N GLU A 241 4.20 22.27 0.02
CA GLU A 241 4.80 22.33 -1.30
C GLU A 241 5.04 20.92 -1.84
N ASP A 242 5.59 20.01 -1.04
CA ASP A 242 5.96 18.65 -1.44
C ASP A 242 5.28 17.57 -0.62
N VAL A 243 4.59 16.66 -1.31
CA VAL A 243 3.73 15.65 -0.69
C VAL A 243 4.01 14.24 -1.20
N ILE A 244 3.57 13.24 -0.43
CA ILE A 244 3.44 11.88 -0.94
C ILE A 244 2.13 11.82 -1.72
N PRO A 245 2.14 11.47 -3.02
CA PRO A 245 0.94 11.47 -3.83
C PRO A 245 0.00 10.33 -3.43
N TYR A 246 -1.30 10.56 -3.64
CA TYR A 246 -2.28 9.49 -3.64
C TYR A 246 -2.09 8.64 -4.89
N VAL A 247 -2.00 7.33 -4.75
CA VAL A 247 -1.95 6.39 -5.87
C VAL A 247 -2.98 5.29 -5.63
N TRP A 248 -3.93 5.11 -6.55
CA TRP A 248 -4.87 4.01 -6.52
C TRP A 248 -4.12 2.68 -6.59
N GLY A 249 -4.36 1.81 -5.62
CA GLY A 249 -3.61 0.57 -5.49
C GLY A 249 -2.17 0.76 -4.99
N GLY A 250 -1.77 2.00 -4.66
CA GLY A 250 -0.42 2.35 -4.26
C GLY A 250 -0.06 1.86 -2.86
N ALA A 251 1.16 1.38 -2.70
CA ALA A 251 1.66 0.78 -1.46
C ALA A 251 3.14 1.09 -1.17
N SER A 252 3.67 2.13 -1.82
CA SER A 252 5.08 2.50 -1.78
C SER A 252 5.27 4.02 -1.69
N TYR A 253 6.45 4.46 -1.31
CA TYR A 253 6.83 5.87 -1.25
C TYR A 253 8.31 5.96 -1.62
N LEU A 254 8.58 6.52 -2.81
CA LEU A 254 9.92 6.73 -3.36
C LEU A 254 10.37 8.18 -3.27
N ASP A 255 9.48 9.10 -3.64
CA ASP A 255 9.81 10.53 -3.71
C ASP A 255 8.56 11.35 -3.37
N ARG A 256 8.79 12.59 -2.97
CA ARG A 256 7.73 13.59 -2.86
C ARG A 256 7.54 14.31 -4.19
N VAL A 257 6.34 14.86 -4.37
CA VAL A 257 5.95 15.62 -5.57
C VAL A 257 5.30 16.93 -5.19
N PRO A 258 5.30 17.93 -6.08
CA PRO A 258 4.63 19.18 -5.82
C PRO A 258 3.12 18.98 -5.58
N GLN A 259 2.58 19.52 -4.48
CA GLN A 259 1.20 19.32 -4.03
C GLN A 259 0.17 19.62 -5.11
N ASN A 260 0.34 20.75 -5.79
CA ASN A 260 -0.61 21.26 -6.78
C ASN A 260 -0.28 20.86 -8.22
N ASP A 261 0.78 20.09 -8.46
CA ASP A 261 1.11 19.58 -9.80
C ASP A 261 0.36 18.30 -10.11
N PHE A 262 -0.95 18.42 -10.35
CA PHE A 262 -1.74 17.34 -10.92
C PHE A 262 -2.83 17.87 -11.84
N SER A 263 -3.13 17.08 -12.88
CA SER A 263 -4.19 17.41 -13.82
C SER A 263 -5.02 16.18 -14.15
N LYS A 264 -6.29 16.41 -14.44
CA LYS A 264 -7.17 15.39 -14.99
C LYS A 264 -6.91 15.29 -16.49
N LYS A 265 -6.71 14.07 -16.97
CA LYS A 265 -6.60 13.71 -18.38
C LYS A 265 -7.76 12.80 -18.76
N ILE A 266 -8.12 12.82 -20.04
CA ILE A 266 -9.14 11.96 -20.61
C ILE A 266 -8.57 11.43 -21.92
N ASP A 267 -8.37 10.12 -21.97
CA ASP A 267 -7.92 9.45 -23.18
C ASP A 267 -9.09 8.71 -23.83
N LEU A 268 -9.08 8.66 -25.16
CA LEU A 268 -9.94 7.79 -25.94
C LEU A 268 -9.14 6.53 -26.24
N VAL A 269 -9.65 5.40 -25.78
CA VAL A 269 -8.99 4.13 -26.01
C VAL A 269 -9.95 3.21 -26.75
N TYR A 270 -9.39 2.44 -27.70
CA TYR A 270 -10.14 1.55 -28.57
C TYR A 270 -9.91 0.10 -28.17
N ASP A 271 -10.98 -0.70 -28.09
CA ASP A 271 -10.87 -2.15 -27.93
C ASP A 271 -10.53 -2.85 -29.27
N GLU A 272 -10.46 -4.18 -29.24
CA GLU A 272 -10.20 -5.02 -30.43
C GLU A 272 -11.25 -4.85 -31.54
N ASN A 273 -12.46 -4.43 -31.18
CA ASN A 273 -13.57 -4.15 -32.10
C ASN A 273 -13.61 -2.68 -32.56
N LYS A 274 -12.57 -1.89 -32.25
CA LYS A 274 -12.48 -0.44 -32.53
C LYS A 274 -13.58 0.38 -31.85
N ILE A 275 -14.17 -0.12 -30.77
CA ILE A 275 -15.13 0.63 -29.96
C ILE A 275 -14.34 1.54 -29.01
N SER A 276 -14.58 2.85 -29.09
CA SER A 276 -13.90 3.82 -28.24
C SER A 276 -14.55 3.92 -26.86
N THR A 277 -13.73 3.87 -25.81
CA THR A 277 -14.11 4.19 -24.43
C THR A 277 -13.31 5.40 -23.95
N LYS A 278 -13.99 6.37 -23.32
CA LYS A 278 -13.34 7.49 -22.64
C LYS A 278 -12.87 7.04 -21.26
N ILE A 279 -11.58 7.20 -20.97
CA ILE A 279 -11.01 6.87 -19.67
C ILE A 279 -10.42 8.13 -19.06
N GLY A 280 -11.02 8.59 -17.96
CA GLY A 280 -10.51 9.70 -17.17
C GLY A 280 -9.49 9.23 -16.14
N TYR A 281 -8.40 9.96 -15.96
CA TYR A 281 -7.39 9.68 -14.94
C TYR A 281 -6.63 10.92 -14.49
N TRP A 282 -5.95 10.80 -13.35
CA TRP A 282 -5.11 11.83 -12.77
C TRP A 282 -3.64 11.54 -13.06
N MET A 283 -2.91 12.59 -13.43
CA MET A 283 -1.48 12.56 -13.75
C MET A 283 -0.76 13.71 -13.03
N ARG A 284 0.52 13.50 -12.71
CA ARG A 284 1.47 14.52 -12.23
C ARG A 284 2.63 14.62 -13.23
N SER A 285 3.25 15.80 -13.38
CA SER A 285 4.22 16.04 -14.45
C SER A 285 5.59 15.38 -14.21
N ALA A 286 5.92 15.06 -12.95
CA ALA A 286 7.31 14.92 -12.51
C ALA A 286 7.83 13.49 -12.20
N GLN A 287 7.14 12.39 -12.56
CA GLN A 287 7.61 11.05 -12.13
C GLN A 287 7.75 10.00 -13.22
N LYS A 288 8.95 9.38 -13.28
CA LYS A 288 9.27 8.21 -14.10
C LYS A 288 8.68 6.92 -13.53
N ARG A 289 8.51 6.84 -12.20
CA ARG A 289 7.96 5.69 -11.47
C ARG A 289 6.84 6.18 -10.58
N ILE A 290 5.68 5.54 -10.65
CA ILE A 290 4.52 5.94 -9.86
C ILE A 290 4.56 5.22 -8.53
N ALA A 291 4.89 5.97 -7.50
CA ALA A 291 4.86 5.52 -6.12
C ALA A 291 3.99 6.48 -5.31
N GLY A 292 3.30 5.93 -4.33
CA GLY A 292 2.40 6.64 -3.44
C GLY A 292 1.51 5.65 -2.69
N PHE A 293 0.61 6.18 -1.88
CA PHE A 293 -0.28 5.37 -1.06
C PHE A 293 -1.74 5.52 -1.49
N ASP A 294 -2.49 4.43 -1.44
CA ASP A 294 -3.93 4.51 -1.20
C ASP A 294 -4.23 4.60 0.30
N CYS A 295 -5.49 4.86 0.66
CA CYS A 295 -5.88 5.12 2.05
C CYS A 295 -5.59 3.93 2.99
N SER A 296 -5.87 2.70 2.55
CA SER A 296 -5.62 1.49 3.32
C SER A 296 -4.14 1.14 3.44
N MET A 297 -3.37 1.34 2.36
CA MET A 297 -1.96 0.98 2.34
C MET A 297 -1.07 1.99 3.04
N LEU A 298 -1.49 3.26 3.14
CA LEU A 298 -0.87 4.21 4.05
C LEU A 298 -0.87 3.66 5.49
N ALA A 299 -2.03 3.19 5.96
CA ALA A 299 -2.19 2.60 7.28
C ALA A 299 -1.36 1.32 7.43
N ALA A 300 -1.50 0.38 6.49
CA ALA A 300 -0.80 -0.90 6.55
C ALA A 300 0.72 -0.72 6.56
N ARG A 301 1.26 0.13 5.67
CA ARG A 301 2.71 0.30 5.55
C ARG A 301 3.29 1.00 6.77
N ALA A 302 2.64 2.06 7.27
CA ALA A 302 3.08 2.72 8.50
C ALA A 302 3.03 1.78 9.71
N ALA A 303 1.97 0.97 9.82
CA ALA A 303 1.81 0.00 10.91
C ALA A 303 2.93 -1.06 10.89
N GLN A 304 3.22 -1.64 9.71
CA GLN A 304 4.25 -2.66 9.56
C GLN A 304 5.66 -2.14 9.82
N ILE A 305 5.96 -0.89 9.42
CA ILE A 305 7.23 -0.23 9.78
C ILE A 305 7.37 -0.16 11.31
N CYS A 306 6.27 0.14 12.01
CA CYS A 306 6.20 0.25 13.47
C CYS A 306 5.90 -1.09 14.18
N LYS A 307 6.05 -2.21 13.47
CA LYS A 307 5.85 -3.58 14.00
C LYS A 307 4.44 -3.86 14.55
N ILE A 308 3.43 -3.16 14.05
CA ILE A 308 2.04 -3.35 14.41
C ILE A 308 1.42 -4.39 13.44
N PRO A 309 0.75 -5.45 13.93
CA PRO A 309 0.18 -6.52 13.12
C PRO A 309 -1.10 -6.11 12.39
N TYR A 310 -0.99 -5.14 11.48
CA TYR A 310 -2.06 -4.69 10.59
C TYR A 310 -1.82 -5.20 9.17
N PHE A 311 -2.79 -5.95 8.64
CA PHE A 311 -2.66 -6.65 7.35
C PHE A 311 -3.82 -6.36 6.37
N CYS A 312 -4.67 -5.38 6.66
CA CYS A 312 -5.82 -5.07 5.80
C CYS A 312 -5.36 -4.40 4.49
N ARG A 313 -5.46 -5.12 3.37
CA ARG A 313 -5.20 -4.55 2.04
C ARG A 313 -6.23 -3.50 1.67
N THR A 314 -7.51 -3.77 1.89
CA THR A 314 -8.60 -2.88 1.47
C THR A 314 -9.35 -2.32 2.67
N THR A 315 -9.99 -1.17 2.49
CA THR A 315 -10.87 -0.60 3.52
C THR A 315 -12.02 -1.53 3.88
N SER A 316 -12.52 -2.35 2.95
CA SER A 316 -13.58 -3.34 3.23
C SER A 316 -13.14 -4.48 4.15
N THR A 317 -11.82 -4.69 4.31
CA THR A 317 -11.27 -5.74 5.17
C THR A 317 -11.21 -5.31 6.63
N ILE A 318 -11.17 -4.00 6.90
CA ILE A 318 -11.10 -3.44 8.26
C ILE A 318 -12.26 -3.91 9.15
N PRO A 319 -13.54 -3.80 8.75
CA PRO A 319 -14.66 -4.28 9.55
C PRO A 319 -14.64 -5.77 9.90
N GLU A 320 -13.92 -6.57 9.10
CA GLU A 320 -13.86 -8.02 9.22
C GLU A 320 -12.73 -8.50 10.13
N THR A 321 -11.81 -7.61 10.49
CA THR A 321 -10.53 -7.98 11.11
C THR A 321 -10.20 -7.18 12.35
N LEU A 322 -10.60 -5.90 12.40
CA LEU A 322 -10.28 -5.02 13.52
C LEU A 322 -11.44 -4.94 14.51
N SER A 323 -11.08 -4.76 15.78
CA SER A 323 -12.05 -4.50 16.83
C SER A 323 -12.65 -3.12 16.67
N LEU A 324 -13.98 -3.07 16.68
CA LEU A 324 -14.73 -1.83 16.75
C LEU A 324 -14.54 -1.17 18.13
N LEU A 325 -14.44 0.17 18.19
CA LEU A 325 -14.36 0.92 19.43
C LEU A 325 -15.57 0.59 20.34
N GLY A 326 -15.29 0.06 21.52
CA GLY A 326 -16.31 -0.30 22.50
C GLY A 326 -17.08 0.91 23.06
N LYS A 327 -18.29 0.68 23.57
CA LYS A 327 -19.15 1.75 24.12
C LYS A 327 -18.46 2.58 25.21
N ASN A 328 -17.70 1.92 26.08
CA ASN A 328 -17.00 2.52 27.23
C ASN A 328 -15.49 2.69 26.99
N GLU A 329 -15.01 2.34 25.80
CA GLU A 329 -13.60 2.41 25.50
C GLU A 329 -13.21 3.82 25.05
N GLU A 330 -12.04 4.28 25.46
CA GLU A 330 -11.47 5.53 24.97
C GLU A 330 -10.83 5.33 23.59
N PHE A 331 -10.99 6.34 22.72
CA PHE A 331 -10.20 6.40 21.50
C PHE A 331 -8.76 6.77 21.84
N ALA A 332 -7.81 6.34 21.02
CA ALA A 332 -6.41 6.71 21.14
C ALA A 332 -5.87 7.21 19.79
N PRO A 333 -4.84 8.08 19.78
CA PRO A 333 -4.11 8.41 18.55
C PRO A 333 -3.66 7.14 17.81
N GLY A 334 -3.83 7.14 16.49
CA GLY A 334 -3.58 6.00 15.62
C GLY A 334 -4.79 5.08 15.40
N ASP A 335 -5.87 5.21 16.18
CA ASP A 335 -7.13 4.51 15.88
C ASP A 335 -7.73 5.00 14.54
N PHE A 336 -8.59 4.19 13.94
CA PHE A 336 -9.09 4.39 12.59
C PHE A 336 -10.50 4.94 12.57
N LEU A 337 -10.72 6.03 11.84
CA LEU A 337 -12.04 6.46 11.39
C LEU A 337 -12.33 5.83 10.03
N TRP A 338 -13.32 4.96 10.00
CA TRP A 338 -13.69 4.20 8.82
C TRP A 338 -15.03 4.66 8.25
N ILE A 339 -15.07 4.80 6.93
CA ILE A 339 -16.30 4.91 6.15
C ILE A 339 -16.22 3.95 4.97
N ALA A 340 -17.36 3.61 4.37
CA ALA A 340 -17.36 2.77 3.18
C ALA A 340 -16.47 3.40 2.07
N GLY A 341 -15.39 2.68 1.72
CA GLY A 341 -14.43 3.07 0.69
C GLY A 341 -13.32 4.03 1.12
N HIS A 342 -13.19 4.38 2.40
CA HIS A 342 -12.09 5.24 2.87
C HIS A 342 -11.73 5.00 4.34
N VAL A 343 -10.46 5.18 4.70
CA VAL A 343 -9.98 5.11 6.08
C VAL A 343 -9.08 6.30 6.39
N MET A 344 -9.21 6.84 7.60
CA MET A 344 -8.40 7.92 8.15
C MET A 344 -7.89 7.51 9.54
N MET A 345 -6.74 8.03 9.95
CA MET A 345 -6.15 7.78 11.26
C MET A 345 -6.23 9.02 12.14
N PHE A 346 -6.62 8.86 13.40
CA PHE A 346 -6.58 9.94 14.37
C PHE A 346 -5.13 10.31 14.72
N SER A 347 -4.82 11.61 14.71
CA SER A 347 -3.56 12.15 15.21
C SER A 347 -3.69 12.58 16.69
N ASP A 348 -2.57 12.88 17.32
CA ASP A 348 -2.46 13.35 18.70
C ASP A 348 -2.85 14.84 18.92
N ASP A 349 -3.11 15.60 17.85
CA ASP A 349 -3.33 17.05 17.86
C ASP A 349 -4.68 17.49 17.28
N ASN A 350 -5.73 16.68 17.43
CA ASN A 350 -7.05 16.94 16.85
C ASN A 350 -7.04 17.11 15.32
N SER A 351 -6.24 16.28 14.65
CA SER A 351 -6.26 16.14 13.19
C SER A 351 -6.48 14.69 12.78
N ILE A 352 -6.83 14.49 11.51
CA ILE A 352 -6.84 13.19 10.85
C ILE A 352 -5.74 13.13 9.79
N ILE A 353 -5.20 11.94 9.58
CA ILE A 353 -4.21 11.66 8.53
C ILE A 353 -4.78 10.61 7.58
N ALA A 354 -4.71 10.86 6.28
CA ALA A 354 -5.14 9.91 5.25
C ALA A 354 -4.49 10.19 3.89
N ALA A 355 -4.43 9.16 3.03
CA ALA A 355 -4.18 9.34 1.61
C ALA A 355 -5.49 9.68 0.92
N GLU A 356 -5.63 10.92 0.47
CA GLU A 356 -6.87 11.48 -0.07
C GLU A 356 -6.81 11.53 -1.59
N SER A 357 -7.90 11.10 -2.24
CA SER A 357 -7.98 11.10 -3.70
C SER A 357 -7.95 12.51 -4.31
N TYR A 358 -7.79 12.57 -5.62
CA TYR A 358 -7.67 13.84 -6.36
C TYR A 358 -9.00 14.58 -6.53
N SER A 359 -10.12 13.86 -6.65
CA SER A 359 -11.43 14.47 -6.92
C SER A 359 -11.88 15.50 -5.86
N PRO A 360 -11.63 15.30 -4.56
CA PRO A 360 -11.92 16.31 -3.54
C PRO A 360 -10.86 17.42 -3.42
N GLY A 361 -9.85 17.46 -4.31
CA GLY A 361 -8.83 18.50 -4.41
C GLY A 361 -7.53 18.26 -3.62
N TYR A 362 -7.35 17.08 -3.03
CA TYR A 362 -6.17 16.74 -2.22
C TYR A 362 -5.09 16.03 -3.05
N GLY A 363 -5.38 14.82 -3.54
CA GLY A 363 -4.45 14.05 -4.38
C GLY A 363 -3.15 13.61 -3.69
N ALA A 364 -3.18 13.45 -2.36
CA ALA A 364 -1.98 13.32 -1.54
C ALA A 364 -2.26 12.72 -0.15
N VAL A 365 -1.20 12.29 0.53
CA VAL A 365 -1.21 12.02 1.97
C VAL A 365 -1.29 13.35 2.72
N CYS A 366 -2.37 13.56 3.46
CA CYS A 366 -2.70 14.84 4.07
C CYS A 366 -2.98 14.67 5.57
N ARG A 367 -2.60 15.70 6.34
CA ARG A 367 -3.02 15.89 7.72
C ARG A 367 -3.97 17.08 7.79
N THR A 368 -5.21 16.82 8.22
CA THR A 368 -6.27 17.84 8.21
C THR A 368 -6.84 18.01 9.62
N PRO A 369 -6.89 19.24 10.17
CA PRO A 369 -7.59 19.50 11.43
C PRO A 369 -9.04 19.04 11.38
N ILE A 370 -9.53 18.46 12.47
CA ILE A 370 -10.90 17.90 12.57
C ILE A 370 -11.95 18.91 12.12
N GLN A 371 -11.88 20.15 12.61
CA GLN A 371 -12.84 21.21 12.30
C GLN A 371 -12.82 21.67 10.83
N LYS A 372 -11.75 21.40 10.09
CA LYS A 372 -11.68 21.67 8.64
C LYS A 372 -12.23 20.52 7.83
N ARG A 373 -12.16 19.29 8.36
CA ARG A 373 -12.61 18.08 7.66
C ARG A 373 -14.09 17.78 7.90
N PHE A 374 -14.60 18.10 9.07
CA PHE A 374 -15.89 17.64 9.53
C PHE A 374 -16.74 18.81 10.02
N GLY A 375 -17.98 18.91 9.54
CA GLY A 375 -18.92 19.96 9.92
C GLY A 375 -19.49 19.73 11.32
N GLY A 376 -19.55 20.80 12.12
CA GLY A 376 -20.16 20.78 13.45
C GLY A 376 -19.34 20.07 14.54
N VAL A 377 -18.07 19.76 14.28
CA VAL A 377 -17.15 19.17 15.25
C VAL A 377 -15.89 20.03 15.39
N THR A 378 -15.34 20.11 16.59
CA THR A 378 -14.18 20.95 16.91
C THR A 378 -12.93 20.10 17.15
N ASN A 379 -13.09 18.89 17.69
CA ASN A 379 -11.98 18.03 18.11
C ASN A 379 -12.33 16.53 17.96
N CYS A 380 -11.36 15.65 18.19
CA CYS A 380 -11.57 14.20 18.05
C CYS A 380 -12.64 13.64 19.01
N LYS A 381 -12.80 14.23 20.20
CA LYS A 381 -13.82 13.79 21.18
C LYS A 381 -15.24 14.02 20.65
N ASP A 382 -15.47 15.11 19.91
CA ASP A 382 -16.76 15.39 19.28
C ASP A 382 -17.11 14.31 18.23
N VAL A 383 -16.12 13.84 17.47
CA VAL A 383 -16.30 12.74 16.52
C VAL A 383 -16.65 11.43 17.23
N VAL A 384 -15.96 11.11 18.33
CA VAL A 384 -16.28 9.93 19.14
C VAL A 384 -17.67 10.04 19.78
N LYS A 385 -18.08 11.24 20.19
CA LYS A 385 -19.43 11.49 20.69
C LYS A 385 -20.48 11.18 19.62
N LEU A 386 -20.31 11.70 18.39
CA LEU A 386 -21.23 11.40 17.28
C LEU A 386 -21.30 9.90 16.99
N TYR A 387 -20.16 9.20 17.02
CA TYR A 387 -20.11 7.75 16.84
C TYR A 387 -20.93 7.00 17.91
N ARG A 388 -20.79 7.38 19.18
CA ARG A 388 -21.54 6.76 20.29
C ARG A 388 -23.04 7.07 20.25
N GLU A 389 -23.41 8.22 19.69
CA GLU A 389 -24.79 8.63 19.46
C GLU A 389 -25.39 8.07 18.16
N ASP A 390 -24.64 7.25 17.42
CA ASP A 390 -25.02 6.71 16.09
C ASP A 390 -25.46 7.81 15.09
N LYS A 391 -24.81 8.98 15.18
CA LYS A 391 -25.07 10.11 14.29
C LYS A 391 -24.10 10.09 13.11
N PRO A 392 -24.54 10.48 11.90
CA PRO A 392 -23.64 10.60 10.76
C PRO A 392 -22.63 11.72 10.96
N LEU A 393 -21.50 11.63 10.26
CA LEU A 393 -20.49 12.68 10.21
C LEU A 393 -20.64 13.50 8.92
N VAL A 394 -20.60 14.82 9.03
CA VAL A 394 -20.67 15.73 7.87
C VAL A 394 -19.25 15.95 7.33
N PHE A 395 -18.90 15.32 6.21
CA PHE A 395 -17.59 15.50 5.57
C PHE A 395 -17.55 16.80 4.75
N ILE A 396 -16.43 17.52 4.80
CA ILE A 396 -16.16 18.74 4.05
C ILE A 396 -15.01 18.49 3.06
N SER A 397 -15.26 18.69 1.76
CA SER A 397 -14.24 18.61 0.70
C SER A 397 -13.32 19.83 0.73
N LYS A 398 -12.19 19.82 0.01
CA LYS A 398 -11.31 21.01 -0.09
C LYS A 398 -12.05 22.21 -0.73
N ASN A 399 -13.05 21.92 -1.56
CA ASN A 399 -13.88 22.91 -2.25
C ASN A 399 -15.09 23.37 -1.40
N GLY A 400 -15.25 22.83 -0.18
CA GLY A 400 -16.36 23.19 0.72
C GLY A 400 -17.62 22.33 0.58
N ASP A 401 -17.64 21.33 -0.30
CA ASP A 401 -18.79 20.45 -0.47
C ASP A 401 -19.04 19.64 0.80
N LYS A 402 -20.31 19.55 1.21
CA LYS A 402 -20.72 18.83 2.42
C LYS A 402 -21.43 17.53 2.07
N LYS A 403 -21.07 16.45 2.76
CA LYS A 403 -21.74 15.16 2.63
C LYS A 403 -21.81 14.40 3.95
N GLU A 404 -23.02 14.06 4.38
CA GLU A 404 -23.23 13.16 5.51
C GLU A 404 -22.88 11.72 5.14
N ARG A 405 -22.18 11.03 6.05
CA ARG A 405 -21.86 9.62 5.89
C ARG A 405 -21.95 8.89 7.24
N PRO A 406 -22.49 7.66 7.27
CA PRO A 406 -22.29 6.78 8.41
C PRO A 406 -20.80 6.43 8.50
N PHE A 407 -20.31 6.28 9.73
CA PHE A 407 -18.92 5.98 10.00
C PHE A 407 -18.78 5.06 11.21
N LYS A 408 -17.61 4.46 11.35
CA LYS A 408 -17.24 3.59 12.47
C LYS A 408 -15.85 3.96 12.95
N ILE A 409 -15.53 3.63 14.19
CA ILE A 409 -14.19 3.79 14.75
C ILE A 409 -13.64 2.41 15.08
N TYR A 410 -12.46 2.07 14.57
CA TYR A 410 -11.77 0.81 14.83
C TYR A 410 -10.47 1.04 15.58
N LYS A 411 -10.11 0.10 16.45
CA LYS A 411 -8.88 0.16 17.23
C LYS A 411 -7.67 -0.23 16.38
N LEU A 412 -6.55 0.47 16.60
CA LEU A 412 -5.24 0.02 16.12
C LEU A 412 -4.83 -1.25 16.89
N PRO A 413 -4.44 -2.34 16.21
CA PRO A 413 -4.18 -3.63 16.86
C PRO A 413 -2.77 -3.68 17.47
N VAL A 414 -2.52 -2.84 18.47
CA VAL A 414 -1.25 -2.80 19.24
C VAL A 414 -1.24 -3.76 20.42
#